data_AF-A0A9E3EDZ7-F1
#
_entry.id   AF-A0A9E3EDZ7-F1
#
_cell.length_a   1.000
_cell.length_b   1.000
_cell.length_c   1.000
_cell.angle_alpha   90.00
_cell.angle_beta   90.00
_cell.angle_gamma   90.00
#
_symmetry.space_group_name_H-M   'P 1'
#
loop_
_entity.id
_entity.type
_entity.pdbx_description
1 polymer ?
#
loop_
_entity_poly.entity_id
_entity_poly.type
_entity_poly.pdbx_seq_one_letter_code
_entity_poly.pdbx_strand_id
1 'polypeptide(L)'
;MEREKPSAPHTEESQYRRLVDAITDYAIYMLDPGGVITSWNAGAERLKGYTAEEIIGQNFSRFYTEEDRQAGLPQHGLDTARREGRWEAEGW
;
A
#
# COMPACT_ATOMS: atom_id res chain seq x y z
N MET A 1 0.69 40.55 15.55
CA MET A 1 -0.28 40.14 14.51
C MET A 1 0.17 38.78 14.00
N GLU A 2 -0.09 37.72 14.78
CA GLU A 2 0.13 36.34 14.34
C GLU A 2 -1.01 35.98 13.40
N ARG A 3 -0.67 35.62 12.17
CA ARG A 3 -1.65 35.07 11.22
C ARG A 3 -1.83 33.61 11.60
N GLU A 4 -2.94 33.27 12.26
CA GLU A 4 -3.40 31.88 12.35
C GLU A 4 -3.49 31.32 10.93
N LYS A 5 -2.66 30.30 10.64
CA LYS A 5 -2.78 29.52 9.41
C LYS A 5 -4.11 28.78 9.48
N PRO A 6 -4.94 28.80 8.43
CA PRO A 6 -6.20 28.07 8.43
C PRO A 6 -5.91 26.58 8.68
N SER A 7 -6.48 26.04 9.77
CA SER A 7 -6.53 24.62 10.04
C SER A 7 -7.15 23.94 8.82
N ALA A 8 -6.33 23.18 8.09
CA ALA A 8 -6.81 22.34 7.00
C ALA A 8 -7.85 21.36 7.58
N PRO A 9 -8.96 21.10 6.88
CA PRO A 9 -10.01 20.23 7.39
C PRO A 9 -9.40 18.88 7.77
N HIS A 10 -9.48 18.55 9.06
CA HIS A 10 -9.06 17.27 9.61
C HIS A 10 -10.08 16.22 9.22
N THR A 11 -10.06 15.77 7.96
CA THR A 11 -10.86 14.60 7.55
C THR A 11 -10.28 13.35 8.20
N GLU A 12 -11.13 12.39 8.55
CA GLU A 12 -10.70 11.11 9.12
C GLU A 12 -9.64 10.44 8.23
N GLU A 13 -9.78 10.54 6.91
CA GLU A 13 -8.81 10.06 5.92
C GLU A 13 -7.43 10.71 6.08
N SER A 14 -7.37 12.02 6.30
CA SER A 14 -6.10 12.74 6.52
C SER A 14 -5.46 12.42 7.86
N GLN A 15 -6.25 12.06 8.89
CA GLN A 15 -5.71 11.55 10.15
C GLN A 15 -5.18 10.12 10.01
N TYR A 16 -5.94 9.24 9.35
CA TYR A 16 -5.55 7.87 9.07
C TYR A 16 -4.23 7.82 8.28
N ARG A 17 -4.11 8.64 7.23
CA ARG A 17 -2.88 8.71 6.41
C ARG A 17 -1.67 9.10 7.24
N ARG A 18 -1.79 10.10 8.12
CA ARG A 18 -0.69 10.49 9.03
C ARG A 18 -0.28 9.36 9.98
N LEU A 19 -1.24 8.59 10.49
CA LEU A 19 -0.94 7.44 11.35
C LEU A 19 -0.19 6.35 10.60
N VAL A 20 -0.63 6.02 9.39
CA VAL A 20 0.02 5.02 8.53
C VAL A 20 1.41 5.46 8.09
N ASP A 21 1.58 6.75 7.76
CA ASP A 21 2.86 7.33 7.37
C ASP A 21 3.87 7.38 8.53
N ALA A 22 3.40 7.47 9.77
CA ALA A 22 4.26 7.42 10.96
C ALA A 22 4.84 6.01 11.23
N ILE A 23 4.30 4.96 10.61
CA ILE A 23 4.79 3.59 10.77
C ILE A 23 5.90 3.34 9.74
N THR A 24 7.15 3.27 10.21
CA THR A 24 8.33 3.09 9.34
C THR A 24 8.89 1.67 9.31
N ASP A 25 8.55 0.85 10.30
CA ASP A 25 9.09 -0.51 10.44
C ASP A 25 8.29 -1.58 9.67
N TYR A 26 7.18 -1.17 9.06
CA TYR A 26 6.31 -2.02 8.25
C TYR A 26 5.99 -1.36 6.92
N ALA A 27 5.98 -2.18 5.86
CA ALA A 27 5.50 -1.76 4.55
C ALA A 27 3.98 -1.87 4.51
N ILE A 28 3.29 -0.73 4.42
CA ILE A 28 1.83 -0.66 4.37
C ILE A 28 1.44 0.07 3.08
N TYR A 29 0.65 -0.61 2.26
CA TYR A 29 0.14 -0.07 1.01
C TYR A 29 -1.26 -0.62 0.72
N MET A 30 -2.07 0.17 0.02
CA MET A 30 -3.42 -0.21 -0.40
C MET A 30 -3.43 -0.57 -1.88
N LEU A 31 -4.30 -1.52 -2.23
CA LEU A 31 -4.56 -1.92 -3.61
C LEU A 31 -6.01 -1.59 -3.98
N ASP A 32 -6.25 -1.27 -5.24
CA ASP A 32 -7.59 -1.34 -5.81
C ASP A 32 -8.00 -2.81 -6.08
N PRO A 33 -9.27 -3.08 -6.46
CA PRO A 33 -9.71 -4.45 -6.74
C PRO A 33 -9.01 -5.15 -7.91
N GLY A 34 -8.27 -4.41 -8.76
CA GLY A 34 -7.44 -4.94 -9.83
C GLY A 34 -5.98 -5.18 -9.42
N GLY A 35 -5.63 -4.93 -8.15
CA GLY A 35 -4.27 -5.06 -7.65
C GLY A 35 -3.37 -3.88 -7.96
N VAL A 36 -3.92 -2.74 -8.38
CA VAL A 36 -3.15 -1.52 -8.61
C VAL A 36 -2.88 -0.82 -7.29
N ILE A 37 -1.63 -0.44 -7.06
CA ILE A 37 -1.19 0.23 -5.83
C ILE A 37 -1.74 1.65 -5.80
N THR A 38 -2.49 1.99 -4.74
CA THR A 38 -3.19 3.29 -4.57
C THR A 38 -2.63 4.12 -3.42
N SER A 39 -1.86 3.51 -2.52
CA SER A 39 -1.14 4.22 -1.47
C SER A 39 0.21 3.58 -1.20
N TRP A 40 1.11 4.36 -0.62
CA TRP A 40 2.47 3.93 -0.30
C TRP A 40 2.94 4.73 0.91
N ASN A 41 3.21 4.07 2.03
CA ASN A 41 3.66 4.74 3.25
C ASN A 41 5.20 4.81 3.33
N ALA A 42 5.72 5.60 4.27
CA ALA A 42 7.16 5.77 4.47
C ALA A 42 7.88 4.44 4.77
N GLY A 43 7.24 3.52 5.50
CA GLY A 43 7.80 2.19 5.75
C GLY A 43 7.90 1.33 4.49
N ALA A 44 6.94 1.42 3.57
CA ALA A 44 6.97 0.71 2.29
C ALA A 44 8.09 1.24 1.39
N GLU A 45 8.28 2.56 1.32
CA GLU A 45 9.40 3.16 0.60
C GLU A 45 10.75 2.69 1.15
N ARG A 46 10.91 2.73 2.48
CA ARG A 46 12.13 2.29 3.16
C ARG A 46 12.44 0.81 2.94
N LEU A 47 11.42 -0.07 3.03
CA LEU A 47 11.62 -1.52 3.02
C LEU A 47 11.63 -2.13 1.62
N LYS A 48 10.85 -1.58 0.69
CA LYS A 48 10.76 -2.09 -0.70
C LYS A 48 11.61 -1.27 -1.69
N GLY A 49 12.10 -0.10 -1.30
CA GLY A 49 13.09 0.68 -2.06
C GLY A 49 12.53 1.46 -3.26
N TYR A 50 11.21 1.69 -3.30
CA TYR A 50 10.55 2.48 -4.33
C TYR A 50 9.89 3.71 -3.73
N THR A 51 9.99 4.86 -4.40
CA THR A 51 9.22 6.04 -3.99
C THR A 51 7.75 5.88 -4.35
N ALA A 52 6.89 6.65 -3.69
CA ALA A 52 5.45 6.66 -3.99
C ALA A 52 5.17 6.96 -5.48
N GLU A 53 5.91 7.88 -6.09
CA GLU A 53 5.76 8.28 -7.49
C GLU A 53 6.11 7.17 -8.48
N GLU A 54 7.03 6.26 -8.12
CA GLU A 54 7.46 5.14 -8.97
C GLU A 54 6.49 3.96 -8.94
N ILE A 55 5.77 3.80 -7.82
CA ILE A 55 5.05 2.58 -7.49
C ILE A 55 3.53 2.73 -7.56
N ILE A 56 2.99 3.91 -7.25
CA ILE A 56 1.55 4.16 -7.34
C ILE A 56 1.12 4.05 -8.80
N GLY A 57 -0.02 3.38 -9.03
CA GLY A 57 -0.51 3.07 -10.38
C GLY A 57 0.10 1.82 -11.00
N GLN A 58 1.11 1.21 -10.38
CA GLN A 58 1.67 -0.07 -10.81
C GLN A 58 0.90 -1.24 -10.18
N ASN A 59 0.93 -2.40 -10.84
CA ASN A 59 0.33 -3.61 -10.29
C ASN A 59 1.27 -4.26 -9.25
N PHE A 60 0.72 -4.66 -8.10
CA PHE A 60 1.47 -5.24 -6.98
C PHE A 60 2.17 -6.58 -7.30
N SER A 61 1.75 -7.27 -8.37
CA SER A 61 2.39 -8.53 -8.82
C SER A 61 3.88 -8.37 -9.10
N ARG A 62 4.41 -7.16 -9.28
CA ARG A 62 5.85 -6.89 -9.39
C ARG A 62 6.67 -7.24 -8.13
N PHE A 63 6.02 -7.41 -6.97
CA PHE A 63 6.69 -7.82 -5.74
C PHE A 63 6.87 -9.34 -5.64
N TYR A 64 6.29 -10.08 -6.57
CA TYR A 64 6.39 -11.53 -6.65
C TYR A 64 7.54 -11.91 -7.58
N THR A 65 8.11 -13.09 -7.34
CA THR A 65 9.04 -13.70 -8.30
C THR A 65 8.32 -13.98 -9.63
N GLU A 66 9.10 -14.20 -10.69
CA GLU A 66 8.50 -14.55 -11.98
C GLU A 66 7.81 -15.91 -11.90
N GLU A 67 8.39 -16.86 -11.15
CA GLU A 67 7.82 -18.18 -10.89
C GLU A 67 6.45 -18.07 -10.21
N ASP A 68 6.32 -17.21 -9.20
CA ASP A 68 5.05 -17.00 -8.49
C ASP A 68 3.99 -16.31 -9.36
N ARG A 69 4.42 -15.37 -10.21
CA ARG A 69 3.54 -14.73 -11.20
C ARG A 69 3.02 -15.76 -12.20
N GLN A 70 3.88 -16.63 -12.72
CA GLN A 70 3.48 -17.69 -13.65
C GLN A 70 2.57 -18.74 -12.98
N ALA A 71 2.78 -19.01 -11.69
CA ALA A 71 1.89 -19.83 -10.89
C ALA A 71 0.54 -19.15 -10.56
N GLY A 72 0.36 -17.88 -10.90
CA GLY A 72 -0.87 -17.12 -10.64
C GLY A 72 -1.09 -16.74 -9.18
N LEU A 73 -0.03 -16.81 -8.35
CA LEU A 73 -0.11 -16.57 -6.92
C LEU A 73 -0.61 -15.17 -6.53
N PRO A 74 -0.22 -14.07 -7.22
CA PRO A 74 -0.78 -12.74 -6.92
C PRO A 74 -2.30 -12.71 -7.12
N GLN A 75 -2.79 -13.24 -8.24
CA GLN A 75 -4.21 -13.23 -8.54
C GLN A 75 -5.00 -14.12 -7.58
N HIS A 76 -4.44 -15.28 -7.23
CA HIS A 76 -5.04 -16.16 -6.22
C HIS A 76 -5.18 -15.46 -4.86
N GLY A 77 -4.16 -14.72 -4.42
CA GLY A 77 -4.20 -13.93 -3.19
C GLY A 77 -5.28 -12.84 -3.21
N LEU A 78 -5.37 -12.10 -4.32
CA LEU A 78 -6.42 -11.09 -4.54
C LEU A 78 -7.83 -11.70 -4.51
N ASP A 79 -8.04 -12.78 -5.25
CA ASP A 79 -9.35 -13.43 -5.35
C ASP A 79 -9.79 -14.02 -4.01
N THR A 80 -8.85 -14.58 -3.25
CA THR A 80 -9.10 -15.11 -1.91
C THR A 80 -9.42 -13.98 -0.94
N ALA A 81 -8.62 -12.91 -0.91
CA ALA A 81 -8.91 -11.74 -0.08
C ALA A 81 -10.27 -11.11 -0.41
N ARG A 82 -10.67 -11.09 -1.70
CA ARG A 82 -11.99 -10.59 -2.13
C ARG A 82 -13.14 -11.48 -1.65
N ARG A 83 -12.96 -12.81 -1.68
CA ARG A 83 -13.99 -13.78 -1.29
C ARG A 83 -14.12 -13.93 0.23
N GLU A 84 -12.99 -13.92 0.93
CA GLU A 84 -12.88 -14.32 2.34
C GLU A 84 -12.57 -13.13 3.27
N GLY A 85 -12.27 -11.96 2.71
CA GLY A 85 -11.97 -10.73 3.44
C GLY A 85 -10.51 -10.59 3.88
N ARG A 86 -9.71 -11.66 3.77
CA ARG A 86 -8.29 -11.67 4.15
C ARG A 86 -7.53 -12.74 3.38
N TRP A 87 -6.27 -12.47 3.11
CA TRP A 87 -5.30 -13.46 2.64
C TRP A 87 -3.95 -13.13 3.25
N GLU A 88 -3.20 -14.17 3.62
CA GLU A 88 -1.86 -14.06 4.16
C GLU A 88 -0.98 -15.10 3.48
N ALA A 89 0.24 -14.69 3.15
CA ALA A 89 1.30 -15.59 2.71
C ALA A 89 2.60 -15.16 3.36
N GLU A 90 3.41 -16.16 3.72
CA GLU A 90 4.76 -15.97 4.22
C GLU A 90 5.75 -16.06 3.06
N GLY A 91 6.68 -15.11 3.01
CA GLY A 91 7.87 -15.15 2.15
C GLY A 91 7.81 -14.25 0.93
N TRP A 92 8.30 -13.00 1.06
CA TRP A 92 8.98 -12.21 0.02
C TRP A 92 9.68 -10.98 0.61
#